data_AF-A0AAY4BRQ0-F1
#
_entry.id   AF-A0AAY4BRQ0-F1
#
_cell.length_a   1.000
_cell.length_b   1.000
_cell.length_c   1.000
_cell.angle_alpha   90.00
_cell.angle_beta   90.00
_cell.angle_gamma   90.00
#
_symmetry.space_group_name_H-M   'P 1'
#
loop_
_entity.id
_entity.type
_entity.pdbx_description
1 polymer ?
#
loop_
_entity_poly.entity_id
_entity_poly.type
_entity_poly.pdbx_seq_one_letter_code
_entity_poly.pdbx_strand_id
1 'polypeptide(L)'
;QSLWSQGPSDVGLIKGILPVQVRPKTEYWPSEKAFCDIKQALTSNLALALPNYSKPFIEMVDCKDKYMTSVLGQQHGDKLRPIAYFSSKLDNVARALPHCVRAVVAASMAVEASAGIVLFHPRPLRSHMQWLLYYCKPI
;
A
#
# COMPACT_ATOMS: atom_id res chain seq x y z
N GLN A 1 38.97 -39.92 -4.91
CA GLN A 1 38.13 -39.95 -3.70
C GLN A 1 36.69 -39.88 -4.18
N SER A 2 35.90 -40.94 -4.05
CA SER A 2 34.49 -40.90 -4.49
C SER A 2 33.65 -40.15 -3.44
N LEU A 3 32.88 -39.18 -3.90
CA LEU A 3 31.84 -38.51 -3.12
C LEU A 3 30.63 -39.46 -3.11
N TRP A 4 30.22 -39.96 -1.94
CA TRP A 4 29.11 -40.93 -1.82
C TRP A 4 27.79 -40.23 -1.42
N SER A 5 27.43 -39.12 -2.08
CA SER A 5 26.13 -38.47 -1.86
C SER A 5 25.02 -39.29 -2.52
N GLN A 6 23.97 -39.66 -1.79
CA GLN A 6 22.83 -40.41 -2.34
C GLN A 6 21.64 -39.51 -2.68
N GLY A 7 21.51 -38.35 -2.03
CA GLY A 7 20.45 -37.36 -2.27
C GLY A 7 20.97 -35.98 -2.68
N PRO A 8 20.12 -35.15 -3.31
CA PRO A 8 20.48 -33.80 -3.79
C PRO A 8 20.77 -32.78 -2.67
N SER A 9 20.48 -33.12 -1.41
CA SER A 9 20.74 -32.29 -0.23
C SER A 9 21.92 -32.78 0.63
N ASP A 10 22.61 -33.85 0.21
CA ASP A 10 23.72 -34.43 0.96
C ASP A 10 25.03 -33.68 0.66
N VAL A 11 25.33 -32.67 1.49
CA VAL A 11 26.60 -31.93 1.40
C VAL A 11 27.49 -32.18 2.62
N GLY A 12 28.78 -32.45 2.40
CA GLY A 12 29.82 -32.43 3.42
C GLY A 12 29.84 -33.61 4.42
N LEU A 13 29.82 -34.86 3.92
CA LEU A 13 29.85 -36.05 4.78
C LEU A 13 31.28 -36.49 5.12
N ILE A 14 31.73 -36.15 6.32
CA ILE A 14 32.96 -36.69 6.92
C ILE A 14 32.67 -38.13 7.36
N LYS A 15 33.55 -39.07 6.97
CA LYS A 15 33.41 -40.50 7.26
C LYS A 15 33.30 -40.74 8.78
N GLY A 16 32.18 -41.28 9.24
CA GLY A 16 31.92 -41.60 10.65
C GLY A 16 30.94 -40.65 11.38
N ILE A 17 30.42 -39.61 10.71
CA ILE A 17 29.45 -38.67 11.28
C ILE A 17 28.14 -38.77 10.49
N LEU A 18 27.00 -38.71 11.19
CA LEU A 18 25.68 -38.73 10.56
C LEU A 18 25.48 -37.50 9.66
N PRO A 19 24.85 -37.65 8.49
CA PRO A 19 24.56 -36.53 7.59
C PRO A 19 23.81 -35.39 8.25
N VAL A 20 24.32 -34.17 8.10
CA VAL A 20 23.54 -32.97 8.42
C VAL A 20 22.45 -32.84 7.36
N GLN A 21 21.22 -33.19 7.73
CA GLN A 21 20.04 -32.99 6.89
C GLN A 21 19.71 -31.49 6.86
N VAL A 22 20.10 -30.80 5.79
CA VAL A 22 19.71 -29.41 5.55
C VAL A 22 18.21 -29.41 5.28
N ARG A 23 17.41 -29.05 6.30
CA ARG A 23 15.97 -28.86 6.10
C ARG A 23 15.79 -27.61 5.22
N PRO A 24 15.13 -27.73 4.05
CA PRO A 24 14.78 -26.55 3.28
C PRO A 24 13.90 -25.65 4.15
N LYS A 25 14.16 -24.34 4.09
CA LYS A 25 13.34 -23.34 4.78
C LYS A 25 11.90 -23.52 4.29
N THR A 26 10.98 -23.89 5.18
CA THR A 26 9.60 -24.24 4.80
C THR A 26 8.96 -23.14 3.96
N GLU A 27 8.43 -23.50 2.79
CA GLU A 27 7.69 -22.66 1.80
C GLU A 27 6.36 -22.07 2.31
N TYR A 28 6.16 -21.98 3.62
CA TYR A 28 4.94 -21.39 4.15
C TYR A 28 5.03 -19.86 4.12
N TRP A 29 4.47 -19.29 3.05
CA TRP A 29 4.33 -17.85 2.86
C TRP A 29 2.86 -17.45 3.04
N PRO A 30 2.39 -17.17 4.28
CA PRO A 30 1.00 -16.79 4.53
C PRO A 30 0.58 -15.50 3.78
N SER A 31 1.55 -14.72 3.30
CA SER A 31 1.36 -13.48 2.54
C SER A 31 1.38 -13.65 1.02
N GLU A 32 1.65 -14.85 0.49
CA GLU A 32 1.79 -15.07 -0.97
C GLU A 32 0.51 -14.72 -1.73
N LYS A 33 -0.64 -15.06 -1.14
CA LYS A 33 -1.95 -14.71 -1.68
C LYS A 33 -2.13 -13.20 -1.80
N ALA A 34 -1.85 -12.46 -0.72
CA ALA A 34 -1.96 -11.01 -0.71
C ALA A 34 -1.00 -10.36 -1.72
N PHE A 35 0.21 -10.91 -1.87
CA PHE A 35 1.17 -10.45 -2.87
C PHE A 35 0.66 -10.65 -4.30
N CYS A 36 0.15 -11.85 -4.61
CA CYS A 36 -0.46 -12.15 -5.91
C CYS A 36 -1.67 -11.27 -6.20
N ASP A 37 -2.55 -11.06 -5.22
CA ASP A 37 -3.74 -10.21 -5.35
C ASP A 37 -3.36 -8.77 -5.69
N ILE A 38 -2.34 -8.21 -5.02
CA ILE A 38 -1.82 -6.86 -5.30
C ILE A 38 -1.20 -6.80 -6.69
N LYS A 39 -0.39 -7.80 -7.08
CA LYS A 39 0.22 -7.85 -8.41
C LYS A 39 -0.84 -7.86 -9.50
N GLN A 40 -1.89 -8.64 -9.32
CA GLN A 40 -3.00 -8.70 -10.26
C GLN A 40 -3.76 -7.38 -10.31
N ALA A 41 -4.10 -6.79 -9.16
CA ALA A 41 -4.82 -5.52 -9.08
C ALA A 41 -4.05 -4.34 -9.72
N LEU A 42 -2.72 -4.30 -9.55
CA LEU A 42 -1.85 -3.30 -10.19
C LEU A 42 -1.71 -3.52 -11.69
N THR A 43 -1.68 -4.77 -12.15
CA THR A 43 -1.57 -5.09 -13.58
C THR A 43 -2.90 -4.90 -14.31
N SER A 44 -4.03 -5.11 -13.63
CA SER A 44 -5.37 -4.97 -14.22
C SER A 44 -5.85 -3.52 -14.32
N ASN A 45 -5.42 -2.64 -13.40
CA ASN A 45 -5.86 -1.26 -13.39
C ASN A 45 -5.03 -0.41 -14.34
N LEU A 46 -5.70 0.05 -15.41
CA LEU A 46 -5.23 0.97 -16.44
C LEU A 46 -4.32 2.09 -15.91
N ALA A 47 -3.16 2.20 -16.56
CA ALA A 47 -2.12 3.23 -16.50
C ALA A 47 -2.40 4.47 -15.66
N LEU A 48 -1.64 4.60 -14.56
CA LEU A 48 -1.45 5.85 -13.83
C LEU A 48 -1.14 6.99 -14.80
N ALA A 49 -1.83 8.11 -14.65
CA ALA A 49 -1.53 9.32 -15.41
C ALA A 49 -0.31 10.04 -14.83
N LEU A 50 0.48 10.65 -15.70
CA LEU A 50 1.44 11.65 -15.26
C LEU A 50 0.71 12.87 -14.71
N PRO A 51 1.22 13.50 -13.64
CA PRO A 51 0.63 14.71 -13.08
C PRO A 51 0.70 15.86 -14.08
N ASN A 52 -0.44 16.50 -14.32
CA ASN A 52 -0.52 17.72 -15.12
C ASN A 52 -0.79 18.90 -14.18
N TYR A 53 0.24 19.68 -13.88
CA TYR A 53 0.16 20.80 -12.93
C TYR A 53 -0.72 21.97 -13.39
N SER A 54 -1.10 22.01 -14.68
CA SER A 54 -2.08 22.97 -15.19
C SER A 54 -3.53 22.63 -14.80
N LYS A 55 -3.76 21.45 -14.20
CA LYS A 55 -5.08 20.98 -13.76
C LYS A 55 -5.13 20.82 -12.24
N PRO A 56 -6.28 21.08 -11.60
CA PRO A 56 -6.43 20.85 -10.18
C PRO A 56 -6.37 19.35 -9.87
N PHE A 57 -5.71 19.02 -8.76
CA PHE A 57 -5.71 17.67 -8.23
C PHE A 57 -6.98 17.42 -7.44
N ILE A 58 -7.44 16.17 -7.42
CA ILE A 58 -8.52 15.71 -6.55
C ILE A 58 -7.98 14.52 -5.77
N GLU A 59 -8.01 14.61 -4.44
CA GLU A 59 -7.68 13.48 -3.59
C GLU A 59 -8.94 12.92 -2.96
N MET A 60 -9.14 11.61 -3.09
CA MET A 60 -10.20 10.88 -2.43
C MET A 60 -9.60 10.04 -1.32
N VAL A 61 -10.07 10.21 -0.09
CA VAL A 61 -9.55 9.48 1.08
C VAL A 61 -10.67 8.69 1.74
N ASP A 62 -10.34 7.47 2.13
CA ASP A 62 -11.17 6.62 2.96
C ASP A 62 -10.34 5.96 4.07
N CYS A 63 -11.02 5.56 5.14
CA CYS A 63 -10.43 4.82 6.26
C CYS A 63 -11.20 3.53 6.48
N LYS A 64 -10.66 2.41 6.01
CA LYS A 64 -11.25 1.08 6.18
C LYS A 64 -10.34 0.20 7.02
N ASP A 65 -10.92 -0.57 7.96
CA ASP A 65 -10.19 -1.53 8.80
C ASP A 65 -8.95 -0.97 9.52
N LYS A 66 -8.99 0.35 9.80
CA LYS A 66 -7.89 1.11 10.42
C LYS A 66 -6.65 1.28 9.52
N TYR A 67 -6.85 1.24 8.22
CA TYR A 67 -5.91 1.64 7.18
C TYR A 67 -6.47 2.87 6.47
N MET A 68 -5.59 3.84 6.21
CA MET A 68 -5.84 4.91 5.25
C MET A 68 -5.69 4.34 3.85
N THR A 69 -6.66 4.65 2.99
CA THR A 69 -6.59 4.44 1.55
C THR A 69 -6.89 5.76 0.86
N SER A 70 -6.01 6.21 -0.03
CA SER A 70 -6.17 7.45 -0.78
C SER A 70 -5.94 7.24 -2.26
N VAL A 71 -6.70 7.96 -3.08
CA VAL A 71 -6.53 8.03 -4.53
C VAL A 71 -6.33 9.50 -4.91
N LEU A 72 -5.15 9.81 -5.42
CA LEU A 72 -4.86 11.09 -6.05
C LEU A 72 -5.15 10.98 -7.55
N GLY A 73 -5.97 11.88 -8.08
CA GLY A 73 -6.30 11.90 -9.50
C GLY A 73 -6.54 13.30 -10.04
N GLN A 74 -6.76 13.37 -11.35
CA GLN A 74 -7.11 14.59 -12.07
C GLN A 74 -8.25 14.34 -13.05
N GLN A 75 -9.06 15.35 -13.33
CA GLN A 75 -10.10 15.22 -14.36
C GLN A 75 -9.48 15.06 -15.75
N HIS A 76 -9.95 14.04 -16.45
CA HIS A 76 -9.62 13.74 -17.83
C HIS A 76 -10.91 13.50 -18.61
N GLY A 77 -11.41 14.57 -19.26
CA GLY A 77 -12.79 14.60 -19.73
C GLY A 77 -13.75 14.51 -18.56
N ASP A 78 -14.77 13.66 -18.68
CA ASP A 78 -15.80 13.45 -17.64
C ASP A 78 -15.40 12.45 -16.56
N LYS A 79 -14.18 11.90 -16.62
CA LYS A 79 -13.71 10.85 -15.69
C LYS A 79 -12.55 11.34 -14.84
N LEU A 80 -12.50 10.89 -13.59
CA LEU A 80 -11.32 11.06 -12.75
C LEU A 80 -10.28 10.02 -13.17
N ARG A 81 -9.10 10.49 -13.58
CA ARG A 81 -7.97 9.62 -13.92
C ARG A 81 -7.00 9.56 -12.74
N PRO A 82 -6.66 8.37 -12.22
CA PRO A 82 -5.76 8.22 -11.10
C PRO A 82 -4.31 8.52 -11.51
N ILE A 83 -3.59 9.23 -10.63
CA ILE A 83 -2.17 9.55 -10.73
C ILE A 83 -1.37 8.70 -9.74
N ALA A 84 -1.90 8.54 -8.53
CA ALA A 84 -1.28 7.75 -7.49
C ALA A 84 -2.33 7.12 -6.57
N TYR A 85 -1.99 5.95 -6.03
CA TYR A 85 -2.72 5.28 -4.97
C TYR A 85 -1.85 5.24 -3.72
N PHE A 86 -2.44 5.50 -2.57
CA PHE A 86 -1.77 5.41 -1.28
C PHE A 86 -2.56 4.46 -0.39
N SER A 87 -1.83 3.63 0.35
CA SER A 87 -2.40 2.84 1.43
C SER A 87 -1.39 2.81 2.57
N SER A 88 -1.82 3.17 3.77
CA SER A 88 -0.97 3.13 4.95
C SER A 88 -1.77 2.73 6.17
N LYS A 89 -1.13 1.99 7.07
CA LYS A 89 -1.74 1.62 8.34
C LYS A 89 -1.76 2.83 9.26
N LEU A 90 -2.89 3.08 9.92
CA LEU A 90 -2.95 4.12 10.96
C LEU A 90 -2.02 3.75 12.12
N ASP A 91 -1.49 4.76 12.81
CA ASP A 91 -0.67 4.55 14.00
C ASP A 91 -1.50 3.92 15.13
N ASN A 92 -0.83 3.33 16.13
CA ASN A 92 -1.52 2.58 17.18
C ASN A 92 -2.48 3.43 18.00
N VAL A 93 -2.21 4.73 18.17
CA VAL A 93 -3.09 5.64 18.91
C VAL A 93 -4.33 5.91 18.07
N ALA A 94 -4.18 6.33 16.80
CA ALA A 94 -5.33 6.57 15.93
C ALA A 94 -6.20 5.32 15.77
N ARG A 95 -5.61 4.13 15.71
CA ARG A 95 -6.34 2.84 15.63
C ARG A 95 -7.28 2.58 16.82
N ALA A 96 -7.04 3.20 17.97
CA ALA A 96 -7.89 3.10 19.16
C ALA A 96 -9.00 4.16 19.21
N LEU A 97 -8.98 5.15 18.30
CA LEU A 97 -9.92 6.26 18.28
C LEU A 97 -11.23 5.91 17.54
N PRO A 98 -12.32 6.69 17.80
CA PRO A 98 -13.56 6.60 17.05
C PRO A 98 -13.36 6.79 15.55
N HIS A 99 -14.29 6.24 14.75
CA HIS A 99 -14.19 6.24 13.28
C HIS A 99 -14.05 7.65 12.69
N CYS A 100 -14.77 8.64 13.24
CA CYS A 100 -14.69 10.03 12.78
C CYS A 100 -13.28 10.61 12.93
N VAL A 101 -12.62 10.37 14.07
CA VAL A 101 -11.26 10.86 14.31
C VAL A 101 -10.25 10.11 13.45
N ARG A 102 -10.43 8.79 13.27
CA ARG A 102 -9.62 8.01 12.32
C ARG A 102 -9.70 8.53 10.90
N ALA A 103 -10.87 8.99 10.45
CA ALA A 103 -11.04 9.58 9.13
C ALA A 103 -10.25 10.90 8.99
N VAL A 104 -10.20 11.73 10.04
CA VAL A 104 -9.38 12.95 10.07
C VAL A 104 -7.89 12.61 10.00
N VAL A 105 -7.43 11.64 10.80
CA VAL A 105 -6.02 11.19 10.76
C VAL A 105 -5.66 10.59 9.40
N ALA A 106 -6.55 9.79 8.82
CA ALA A 106 -6.36 9.26 7.47
C ALA A 106 -6.25 10.40 6.43
N ALA A 107 -7.08 11.43 6.54
CA ALA A 107 -7.01 12.60 5.67
C ALA A 107 -5.68 13.35 5.80
N SER A 108 -5.17 13.57 7.02
CA SER A 108 -3.87 14.23 7.21
C SER A 108 -2.72 13.40 6.65
N MET A 109 -2.72 12.08 6.89
CA MET A 109 -1.71 11.17 6.33
C MET A 109 -1.72 11.14 4.80
N ALA A 110 -2.90 11.23 4.18
CA ALA A 110 -3.03 11.31 2.72
C ALA A 110 -2.44 12.62 2.16
N VAL A 111 -2.63 13.73 2.87
CA VAL A 111 -1.99 15.02 2.53
C VAL A 111 -0.49 14.92 2.52
N GLU A 112 0.08 14.38 3.58
CA GLU A 112 1.52 14.20 3.71
C GLU A 112 2.08 13.27 2.62
N ALA A 113 1.39 12.16 2.35
CA ALA A 113 1.81 11.19 1.34
C ALA A 113 1.80 11.77 -0.09
N SER A 114 0.82 12.62 -0.43
CA SER A 114 0.70 13.21 -1.76
C SER A 114 1.49 14.52 -1.94
N ALA A 115 2.04 15.10 -0.87
CA ALA A 115 2.71 16.40 -0.88
C ALA A 115 3.82 16.51 -1.94
N GLY A 116 4.66 15.47 -2.05
CA GLY A 116 5.76 15.43 -3.02
C GLY A 116 5.32 15.37 -4.48
N ILE A 117 4.09 14.91 -4.75
CA ILE A 117 3.53 14.84 -6.12
C ILE A 117 2.78 16.12 -6.47
N VAL A 118 2.10 16.72 -5.49
CA VAL A 118 1.20 17.86 -5.72
C VAL A 118 1.96 19.19 -5.79
N LEU A 119 3.14 19.30 -5.18
CA LEU A 119 4.03 20.47 -5.27
C LEU A 119 3.32 21.81 -5.00
N PHE A 120 2.58 21.89 -3.90
CA PHE A 120 1.82 23.08 -3.45
C PHE A 120 0.65 23.51 -4.35
N HIS A 121 0.29 22.75 -5.38
CA HIS A 121 -0.91 23.02 -6.15
C HIS A 121 -2.20 22.77 -5.34
N PRO A 122 -3.28 23.53 -5.61
CA PRO A 122 -4.54 23.36 -4.91
C PRO A 122 -5.13 21.96 -5.16
N ARG A 123 -5.56 21.34 -4.07
CA ARG A 123 -6.09 19.98 -4.08
C ARG A 123 -7.26 19.83 -3.12
N PRO A 124 -8.50 19.91 -3.60
CA PRO A 124 -9.67 19.51 -2.81
C PRO A 124 -9.54 18.06 -2.33
N LEU A 125 -9.69 17.88 -1.02
CA LEU A 125 -9.89 16.57 -0.39
C LEU A 125 -11.37 16.22 -0.41
N ARG A 126 -11.66 15.00 -0.87
CA ARG A 126 -12.99 14.41 -0.85
C ARG A 126 -12.97 13.16 0.01
N SER A 127 -13.95 13.02 0.87
CA SER A 127 -14.18 11.82 1.67
C SER A 127 -15.66 11.45 1.60
N HIS A 128 -15.97 10.16 1.59
CA HIS A 128 -17.36 9.70 1.64
C HIS A 128 -18.09 10.12 2.94
N MET A 129 -17.33 10.44 3.99
CA MET A 129 -17.88 11.03 5.21
C MET A 129 -18.16 12.53 4.99
N GLN A 130 -19.41 12.86 4.69
CA GLN A 130 -19.88 14.23 4.41
C GLN A 130 -19.59 15.25 5.54
N TRP A 131 -19.31 14.77 6.76
CA TRP A 131 -18.96 15.58 7.94
C TRP A 131 -17.54 16.18 7.93
N LEU A 132 -16.58 15.62 7.17
CA LEU A 132 -15.23 16.20 7.07
C LEU A 132 -15.24 17.58 6.38
N LEU A 133 -16.20 17.81 5.48
CA LEU A 133 -16.42 19.12 4.85
C LEU A 133 -16.89 20.19 5.85
N TYR A 134 -17.45 19.80 7.00
CA TYR A 134 -17.93 20.74 8.02
C TYR A 134 -16.81 21.27 8.92
N TYR A 135 -15.73 20.51 9.12
CA TYR A 135 -14.60 20.90 9.98
C TYR A 135 -13.42 21.53 9.22
N CYS A 136 -13.37 21.40 7.89
CA CYS A 136 -12.24 21.85 7.07
C CYS A 136 -12.65 22.90 6.03
N LYS A 137 -13.62 23.78 6.36
CA LYS A 137 -13.78 25.05 5.64
C LYS A 137 -12.90 26.09 6.32
N PRO A 138 -12.12 26.89 5.57
CA PRO A 138 -11.39 28.01 6.15
C PRO A 138 -12.42 28.99 6.76
N ILE A 139 -12.13 29.44 7.98
CA ILE A 139 -12.74 30.65 8.56
C ILE A 139 -12.34 31.84 7.70
#